data_AF-A0A661ANL0-F1
#
_entry.id   AF-A0A661ANL0-F1
#
_cell.length_a   1.000
_cell.length_b   1.000
_cell.length_c   1.000
_cell.angle_alpha   90.00
_cell.angle_beta   90.00
_cell.angle_gamma   90.00
#
_symmetry.space_group_name_H-M   'P 1'
#
loop_
_entity.id
_entity.type
_entity.pdbx_description
1 polymer ?
#
loop_
_entity_poly.entity_id
_entity_poly.type
_entity_poly.pdbx_seq_one_letter_code
_entity_poly.pdbx_strand_id
1 'polypeptide(L)'
;LIFFIAILLLLGMCFGLIGRIPYVGQIAIGCLALPIIAGALFVVYLGIVLVITFLTANAIVATTEGDTFDTLFESFSLINEQTWRYVLWQIILGIVTFVGTLIFAILLREALHLTRWALGVWQGPRGWWNIMWNNAHWYLHITWIPIWVGNYFPSLVLPYKFISAGASGVTTSFGGFLLGLSFYVIVFVVLGYAVSTWVSGQTIIYIILVKLKDEKNLLEKKEEIIEEEIKPEVKVEEKAEKKEEEEEKKTKKKTTKKKTTAKKTTKKKTTTKKGKKKKA
;
A
#
# COMPACT_ATOMS: atom_id res chain seq x y z
N LEU A 1 8.23 -21.62 1.80
CA LEU A 1 9.31 -21.83 0.81
C LEU A 1 10.70 -21.95 1.44
N ILE A 2 11.15 -20.98 2.25
CA ILE A 2 12.48 -21.01 2.92
C ILE A 2 12.73 -22.32 3.67
N PHE A 3 11.77 -22.75 4.49
CA PHE A 3 11.87 -24.00 5.24
C PHE A 3 12.03 -25.24 4.34
N PHE A 4 11.32 -25.26 3.21
CA PHE A 4 11.43 -26.35 2.23
C PHE A 4 12.80 -26.40 1.54
N ILE A 5 13.34 -25.23 1.17
CA ILE A 5 14.71 -25.10 0.66
C ILE A 5 15.72 -25.60 1.70
N ALA A 6 15.55 -25.23 2.97
CA ALA A 6 16.43 -25.67 4.05
C ALA A 6 16.40 -27.20 4.23
N ILE A 7 15.23 -27.84 4.15
CA ILE A 7 15.11 -29.30 4.20
C ILE A 7 15.83 -29.95 3.01
N LEU A 8 15.67 -29.44 1.80
CA LEU A 8 16.33 -29.99 0.62
C LEU A 8 17.86 -29.87 0.71
N LEU A 9 18.36 -28.75 1.24
CA LEU A 9 19.79 -28.56 1.53
C LEU A 9 20.28 -29.56 2.58
N LEU A 10 19.55 -29.76 3.67
CA LEU A 10 19.88 -30.76 4.68
C LEU A 10 19.92 -32.18 4.09
N LEU A 11 18.98 -32.51 3.20
CA LEU A 11 18.93 -33.81 2.53
C LEU A 11 20.14 -34.00 1.61
N GLY A 12 20.57 -32.94 0.91
CA GLY A 12 21.84 -32.92 0.18
C GLY A 12 23.07 -33.15 1.07
N MET A 13 23.10 -32.53 2.26
CA MET A 13 24.16 -32.77 3.25
C MET A 13 24.18 -34.22 3.75
N CYS A 14 23.01 -34.85 3.92
CA CYS A 14 22.90 -36.27 4.27
C CYS A 14 23.50 -37.20 3.20
N PHE A 15 23.32 -36.90 1.91
CA PHE A 15 23.99 -37.65 0.84
C PHE A 15 25.52 -37.55 0.92
N GLY A 16 26.05 -36.41 1.36
CA GLY A 16 27.48 -36.25 1.65
C GLY A 16 27.99 -37.22 2.73
N LEU A 17 27.18 -37.53 3.74
CA LEU A 17 27.54 -38.51 4.78
C LEU A 17 27.61 -39.94 4.24
N ILE A 18 26.72 -40.31 3.30
CA ILE A 18 26.72 -41.63 2.64
C ILE A 18 28.02 -41.82 1.84
N GLY A 19 28.56 -40.76 1.25
CA GLY A 19 29.84 -40.76 0.53
C GLY A 19 31.06 -41.08 1.39
N ARG A 20 30.94 -40.97 2.72
CA ARG A 20 32.03 -41.26 3.66
C ARG A 20 32.29 -42.76 3.84
N ILE A 21 31.35 -43.62 3.44
CA ILE A 21 31.52 -45.08 3.53
C ILE A 21 32.54 -45.54 2.48
N PRO A 22 33.66 -46.17 2.88
CA PRO A 22 34.72 -46.56 1.95
C PRO A 22 34.21 -47.59 0.92
N TYR A 23 34.68 -47.43 -0.32
CA TYR A 23 34.32 -48.22 -1.52
C TYR A 23 32.84 -48.12 -1.95
N VAL A 24 31.89 -48.42 -1.07
CA VAL A 24 30.46 -48.48 -1.40
C VAL A 24 29.84 -47.09 -1.55
N GLY A 25 30.21 -46.13 -0.68
CA GLY A 25 29.63 -44.79 -0.68
C GLY A 25 29.96 -43.99 -1.94
N GLN A 26 31.19 -44.12 -2.44
CA GLN A 26 31.65 -43.44 -3.65
C GLN A 26 30.94 -43.94 -4.91
N ILE A 27 30.74 -45.26 -5.02
CA ILE A 27 30.01 -45.88 -6.13
C ILE A 27 28.53 -45.50 -6.07
N ALA A 28 27.93 -45.50 -4.88
CA ALA A 28 26.53 -45.11 -4.68
C ALA A 28 26.29 -43.64 -5.10
N ILE A 29 27.14 -42.71 -4.66
CA ILE A 29 27.03 -41.29 -5.08
C ILE A 29 27.26 -41.14 -6.58
N GLY A 30 28.23 -41.85 -7.17
CA GLY A 30 28.47 -41.81 -8.61
C GLY A 30 27.25 -42.27 -9.42
N CYS A 31 26.57 -43.34 -8.97
CA CYS A 31 25.35 -43.84 -9.58
C CYS A 31 24.16 -42.86 -9.41
N LEU A 32 24.04 -42.25 -8.23
CA LEU A 32 22.99 -41.28 -7.89
C LEU A 32 23.34 -39.83 -8.29
N ALA A 33 24.46 -39.60 -8.98
CA ALA A 33 24.95 -38.26 -9.28
C ALA A 33 23.94 -37.43 -10.08
N LEU A 34 23.27 -38.06 -11.06
CA LEU A 34 22.28 -37.38 -11.91
C LEU A 34 21.07 -36.89 -11.09
N PRO A 35 20.41 -37.73 -10.26
CA PRO A 35 19.40 -37.26 -9.29
C PRO A 35 19.89 -36.17 -8.33
N ILE A 36 21.12 -36.26 -7.81
CA ILE A 36 21.68 -35.28 -6.86
C ILE A 36 21.87 -33.92 -7.54
N ILE A 37 22.42 -33.90 -8.75
CA ILE A 37 22.58 -32.68 -9.56
C ILE A 37 21.21 -32.08 -9.92
N ALA A 38 20.24 -32.92 -10.29
CA ALA A 38 18.87 -32.48 -10.55
C ALA A 38 18.23 -31.84 -9.31
N GLY A 39 18.44 -32.42 -8.13
CA GLY A 39 18.00 -31.85 -6.85
C GLY A 39 18.66 -30.49 -6.54
N ALA A 40 19.96 -30.34 -6.81
CA ALA A 40 20.66 -29.07 -6.66
C ALA A 40 20.13 -27.99 -7.62
N LEU A 41 19.89 -28.35 -8.89
CA LEU A 41 19.26 -27.45 -9.87
C LEU A 41 17.88 -27.01 -9.40
N PHE A 42 17.09 -27.94 -8.87
CA PHE A 42 15.78 -27.63 -8.30
C PHE A 42 15.86 -26.64 -7.13
N VAL A 43 16.85 -26.77 -6.24
CA VAL A 43 17.08 -25.81 -5.15
C VAL A 43 17.42 -24.42 -5.67
N VAL A 44 18.28 -24.32 -6.70
CA VAL A 44 18.59 -23.03 -7.36
C VAL A 44 17.34 -22.40 -7.96
N TYR A 45 16.52 -23.19 -8.65
CA TYR A 45 15.24 -22.74 -9.19
C TYR A 45 14.29 -22.22 -8.09
N LEU A 46 14.15 -22.93 -6.97
CA LEU A 46 13.34 -22.46 -5.83
C LEU A 46 13.88 -21.17 -5.22
N GLY A 47 15.20 -20.95 -5.24
CA GLY A 47 15.82 -19.70 -4.82
C GLY A 47 15.38 -18.52 -5.71
N ILE A 48 15.34 -18.71 -7.03
CA ILE A 48 14.83 -17.71 -7.98
C ILE A 48 13.34 -17.43 -7.72
N VAL A 49 12.54 -18.49 -7.58
CA VAL A 49 11.10 -18.36 -7.31
C VAL A 49 10.84 -17.61 -6.00
N LEU A 50 11.66 -17.83 -4.98
CA LEU A 50 11.53 -17.13 -3.70
C LEU A 50 11.67 -15.62 -3.87
N VAL A 51 12.67 -15.17 -4.62
CA VAL A 51 12.89 -13.74 -4.88
C VAL A 51 11.71 -13.15 -5.64
N ILE A 52 11.23 -13.85 -6.67
CA ILE A 52 10.09 -13.39 -7.47
C ILE A 52 8.82 -13.32 -6.61
N THR A 53 8.53 -14.38 -5.86
CA THR A 53 7.39 -14.45 -4.93
C THR A 53 7.44 -13.29 -3.95
N PHE A 54 8.61 -12.95 -3.40
CA PHE A 54 8.72 -11.81 -2.49
C PHE A 54 8.37 -10.48 -3.15
N LEU A 55 8.71 -10.30 -4.43
CA LEU A 55 8.39 -9.09 -5.18
C LEU A 55 6.91 -9.02 -5.58
N THR A 56 6.29 -10.17 -5.93
CA THR A 56 4.91 -10.24 -6.41
C THR A 56 3.89 -10.52 -5.31
N ALA A 57 4.30 -10.97 -4.12
CA ALA A 57 3.39 -11.36 -3.03
C ALA A 57 2.42 -10.25 -2.67
N ASN A 58 2.92 -9.01 -2.53
CA ASN A 58 2.08 -7.86 -2.21
C ASN A 58 0.99 -7.62 -3.25
N ALA A 59 1.30 -7.84 -4.54
CA ALA A 59 0.35 -7.67 -5.63
C ALA A 59 -0.71 -8.79 -5.65
N ILE A 60 -0.29 -10.03 -5.41
CA ILE A 60 -1.19 -11.19 -5.41
C ILE A 60 -2.16 -11.09 -4.23
N VAL A 61 -1.63 -10.92 -3.00
CA VAL A 61 -2.46 -10.78 -1.79
C VAL A 61 -3.48 -9.65 -1.94
N ALA A 62 -3.06 -8.52 -2.52
CA ALA A 62 -3.93 -7.35 -2.68
C ALA A 62 -5.06 -7.54 -3.72
N THR A 63 -4.99 -8.52 -4.61
CA THR A 63 -5.93 -8.65 -5.74
C THR A 63 -6.74 -9.94 -5.70
N THR A 64 -6.18 -11.03 -5.18
CA THR A 64 -6.90 -12.32 -5.09
C THR A 64 -7.48 -12.58 -3.71
N GLU A 65 -7.11 -11.79 -2.69
CA GLU A 65 -7.52 -11.95 -1.28
C GLU A 65 -7.29 -13.38 -0.73
N GLY A 66 -6.40 -14.15 -1.38
CA GLY A 66 -6.08 -15.53 -1.01
C GLY A 66 -5.09 -15.61 0.15
N ASP A 67 -5.02 -16.79 0.78
CA ASP A 67 -4.03 -17.04 1.84
C ASP A 67 -2.62 -17.20 1.24
N THR A 68 -1.62 -17.21 2.11
CA THR A 68 -0.20 -17.43 1.85
C THR A 68 0.08 -18.65 0.96
N PHE A 69 -0.75 -19.71 1.01
CA PHE A 69 -0.57 -20.88 0.15
C PHE A 69 -1.05 -20.63 -1.29
N ASP A 70 -2.17 -19.91 -1.45
CA ASP A 70 -2.68 -19.50 -2.76
C ASP A 70 -1.70 -18.53 -3.43
N THR A 71 -1.14 -17.59 -2.66
CA THR A 71 -0.17 -16.63 -3.19
C THR A 71 1.12 -17.29 -3.67
N LEU A 72 1.55 -18.37 -3.00
CA LEU A 72 2.67 -19.19 -3.44
C LEU A 72 2.33 -19.89 -4.76
N PHE A 73 1.23 -20.64 -4.82
CA PHE A 73 0.86 -21.35 -6.05
C PHE A 73 0.68 -20.43 -7.24
N GLU A 74 0.06 -19.29 -7.01
CA GLU A 74 -0.14 -18.30 -8.05
C GLU A 74 1.20 -17.73 -8.55
N SER A 75 2.12 -17.41 -7.63
CA SER A 75 3.49 -17.00 -8.00
C SER A 75 4.21 -18.09 -8.81
N PHE A 76 4.10 -19.35 -8.41
CA PHE A 76 4.68 -20.48 -9.15
C PHE A 76 4.09 -20.62 -10.55
N SER A 77 2.76 -20.50 -10.69
CA SER A 77 2.08 -20.60 -11.98
C SER A 77 2.50 -19.47 -12.92
N LEU A 78 2.60 -18.23 -12.42
CA LEU A 78 3.01 -17.08 -13.22
C LEU A 78 4.44 -17.21 -13.74
N ILE A 79 5.36 -17.65 -12.88
CA ILE A 79 6.77 -17.82 -13.25
C ILE A 79 6.90 -18.91 -14.31
N ASN A 80 6.18 -20.01 -14.20
CA ASN A 80 6.28 -21.13 -15.13
C ASN A 80 5.56 -20.89 -16.46
N GLU A 81 4.35 -20.32 -16.42
CA GLU A 81 3.51 -20.18 -17.62
C GLU A 81 3.83 -18.91 -18.40
N GLN A 82 4.31 -17.86 -17.72
CA GLN A 82 4.56 -16.55 -18.34
C GLN A 82 5.96 -15.98 -18.04
N THR A 83 6.99 -16.83 -17.94
CA THR A 83 8.35 -16.45 -17.55
C THR A 83 8.89 -15.24 -18.31
N TRP A 84 8.88 -15.29 -19.64
CA TRP A 84 9.50 -14.23 -20.46
C TRP A 84 8.70 -12.93 -20.42
N ARG A 85 7.37 -13.02 -20.39
CA ARG A 85 6.50 -11.83 -20.28
C ARG A 85 6.69 -11.16 -18.93
N TYR A 86 6.72 -11.93 -17.84
CA TYR A 86 7.02 -11.41 -16.50
C TYR A 86 8.35 -10.65 -16.46
N VAL A 87 9.42 -11.25 -16.99
CA VAL A 87 10.75 -10.61 -17.03
C VAL A 87 10.73 -9.31 -17.84
N LEU A 88 10.09 -9.29 -19.01
CA LEU A 88 9.98 -8.08 -19.84
C LEU A 88 9.20 -6.96 -19.13
N TRP A 89 8.05 -7.29 -18.53
CA TRP A 89 7.27 -6.31 -17.77
C TRP A 89 8.03 -5.77 -16.57
N GLN A 90 8.83 -6.61 -15.91
CA GLN A 90 9.68 -6.20 -14.79
C GLN A 90 10.75 -5.20 -15.23
N ILE A 91 11.37 -5.41 -16.39
CA ILE A 91 12.36 -4.48 -16.96
C ILE A 91 11.70 -3.13 -17.27
N ILE A 92 10.54 -3.15 -17.94
CA ILE A 92 9.78 -1.93 -18.28
C ILE A 92 9.40 -1.18 -17.00
N LEU A 93 8.91 -1.87 -15.98
CA LEU A 93 8.56 -1.26 -14.70
C LEU A 93 9.77 -0.62 -14.01
N GLY A 94 10.93 -1.28 -14.06
CA GLY A 94 12.19 -0.70 -13.56
C GLY A 94 12.54 0.62 -14.25
N ILE A 95 12.43 0.66 -15.57
CA ILE A 95 12.70 1.88 -16.35
C ILE A 95 11.69 2.98 -16.00
N VAL A 96 10.39 2.67 -15.99
CA VAL A 96 9.34 3.66 -15.71
C VAL A 96 9.45 4.19 -14.28
N THR A 97 9.69 3.32 -13.29
CA THR A 97 9.88 3.72 -11.90
C THR A 97 11.12 4.61 -11.75
N PHE A 98 12.22 4.26 -12.41
CA PHE A 98 13.44 5.06 -12.40
C PHE A 98 13.21 6.44 -13.01
N VAL A 99 12.63 6.50 -14.21
CA VAL A 99 12.34 7.77 -14.91
C VAL A 99 11.37 8.63 -14.10
N GLY A 100 10.29 8.06 -13.58
CA GLY A 100 9.31 8.76 -12.76
C GLY A 100 9.94 9.35 -11.49
N THR A 101 10.77 8.55 -10.80
CA THR A 101 11.48 9.02 -9.60
C THR A 101 12.49 10.12 -9.93
N LEU A 102 13.21 10.02 -11.04
CA LEU A 102 14.13 11.06 -11.49
C LEU A 102 13.41 12.38 -11.78
N ILE A 103 12.30 12.35 -12.51
CA ILE A 103 11.50 13.54 -12.81
C ILE A 103 11.03 14.19 -11.51
N PHE A 104 10.47 13.40 -10.59
CA PHE A 104 10.01 13.90 -9.30
C PHE A 104 11.14 14.51 -8.46
N ALA A 105 12.31 13.87 -8.44
CA ALA A 105 13.48 14.36 -7.73
C ALA A 105 14.03 15.66 -8.34
N ILE A 106 14.00 15.83 -9.67
CA ILE A 106 14.36 17.09 -10.34
C ILE A 106 13.38 18.20 -9.95
N LEU A 107 12.07 17.94 -9.96
CA LEU A 107 11.06 18.91 -9.55
C LEU A 107 11.24 19.35 -8.09
N LEU A 108 11.53 18.41 -7.19
CA LEU A 108 11.84 18.72 -5.79
C LEU A 108 13.13 19.54 -5.63
N ARG A 109 14.16 19.24 -6.43
CA ARG A 109 15.39 20.03 -6.47
C ARG A 109 15.11 21.47 -6.89
N GLU A 110 14.30 21.68 -7.93
CA GLU A 110 13.91 23.03 -8.36
C GLU A 110 13.05 23.75 -7.31
N ALA A 111 12.15 23.03 -6.62
CA ALA A 111 11.38 23.59 -5.50
C ALA A 111 12.28 24.04 -4.33
N LEU A 112 13.32 23.26 -4.01
CA LEU A 112 14.33 23.63 -3.02
C LEU A 112 15.16 24.84 -3.46
N HIS A 113 15.56 24.91 -4.74
CA HIS A 113 16.23 26.09 -5.29
C HIS A 113 15.36 27.34 -5.22
N LEU A 114 14.07 27.22 -5.55
CA LEU A 114 13.10 28.31 -5.42
C LEU A 114 12.95 28.76 -3.97
N THR A 115 12.86 27.81 -3.03
CA THR A 115 12.79 28.10 -1.58
C THR A 115 14.03 28.85 -1.11
N ARG A 116 15.21 28.40 -1.55
CA ARG A 116 16.48 29.06 -1.26
C ARG A 116 16.50 30.48 -1.80
N TRP A 117 16.07 30.67 -3.04
CA TRP A 117 16.04 31.98 -3.67
C TRP A 117 15.05 32.91 -2.97
N ALA A 118 13.81 32.47 -2.77
CA ALA A 118 12.72 33.27 -2.20
C ALA A 118 13.05 33.80 -0.79
N LEU A 119 13.52 32.93 0.11
CA LEU A 119 13.93 33.35 1.45
C LEU A 119 15.25 34.16 1.45
N GLY A 120 16.07 33.99 0.42
CA GLY A 120 17.31 34.75 0.23
C GLY A 120 17.10 36.22 -0.11
N VAL A 121 16.00 36.58 -0.79
CA VAL A 121 15.71 37.97 -1.20
C VAL A 121 15.57 38.89 0.01
N TRP A 122 14.97 38.42 1.10
CA TRP A 122 14.68 39.23 2.30
C TRP A 122 15.57 38.89 3.50
N GLN A 123 16.71 38.20 3.29
CA GLN A 123 17.55 37.70 4.39
C GLN A 123 18.27 38.80 5.20
N GLY A 124 18.29 40.04 4.70
CA GLY A 124 18.99 41.17 5.30
C GLY A 124 20.52 41.03 5.31
N PRO A 125 21.26 42.01 5.87
CA PRO A 125 22.73 42.05 5.83
C PRO A 125 23.42 40.89 6.57
N ARG A 126 22.68 40.15 7.39
CA ARG A 126 23.20 39.08 8.26
C ARG A 126 23.43 37.75 7.53
N GLY A 127 22.83 37.55 6.36
CA GLY A 127 23.06 36.34 5.54
C GLY A 127 22.68 35.01 6.22
N TRP A 128 21.80 35.04 7.22
CA TRP A 128 21.47 33.88 8.08
C TRP A 128 20.94 32.69 7.29
N TRP A 129 20.17 32.94 6.23
CA TRP A 129 19.57 31.90 5.41
C TRP A 129 20.60 31.08 4.61
N ASN A 130 21.60 31.74 4.01
CA ASN A 130 22.66 31.03 3.29
C ASN A 130 23.53 30.17 4.23
N ILE A 131 23.79 30.65 5.45
CA ILE A 131 24.52 29.89 6.46
C ILE A 131 23.71 28.68 6.92
N MET A 132 22.41 28.87 7.20
CA MET A 132 21.50 27.78 7.56
C MET A 132 21.38 26.73 6.46
N TRP A 133 21.24 27.16 5.21
CA TRP A 133 21.17 26.27 4.05
C TRP A 133 22.43 25.41 3.92
N ASN A 134 23.61 26.03 4.04
CA ASN A 134 24.88 25.32 3.99
C ASN A 134 25.03 24.32 5.16
N ASN A 135 24.65 24.72 6.37
CA ASN A 135 24.69 23.83 7.55
C ASN A 135 23.68 22.67 7.43
N ALA A 136 22.53 22.88 6.78
CA ALA A 136 21.57 21.82 6.50
C ALA A 136 22.14 20.76 5.54
N HIS A 137 22.89 21.17 4.50
CA HIS A 137 23.60 20.23 3.62
C HIS A 137 24.70 19.45 4.34
N TRP A 138 25.34 20.03 5.35
CA TRP A 138 26.31 19.31 6.19
C TRP A 138 25.67 18.09 6.88
N TYR A 139 24.44 18.23 7.37
CA TYR A 139 23.71 17.12 8.00
C TYR A 139 23.25 16.06 7.00
N LEU A 140 23.12 16.40 5.71
CA LEU A 140 22.58 15.54 4.64
C LEU A 140 23.67 14.65 3.99
N HIS A 141 24.90 14.66 4.49
CA HIS A 141 25.97 13.90 3.85
C HIS A 141 25.75 12.39 3.99
N ILE A 142 25.42 11.71 2.88
CA ILE A 142 25.20 10.26 2.84
C ILE A 142 26.38 9.58 2.13
N THR A 143 27.22 8.88 2.88
CA THR A 143 28.48 8.28 2.42
C THR A 143 28.32 7.00 1.59
N TRP A 144 27.17 6.32 1.68
CA TRP A 144 26.95 5.02 1.04
C TRP A 144 26.23 5.09 -0.31
N ILE A 145 25.89 6.30 -0.78
CA ILE A 145 25.26 6.49 -2.08
C ILE A 145 26.32 6.39 -3.20
N PRO A 146 26.06 5.64 -4.29
CA PRO A 146 26.98 5.55 -5.42
C PRO A 146 27.34 6.91 -6.04
N ILE A 147 28.60 7.09 -6.39
CA ILE A 147 29.14 8.36 -6.93
C ILE A 147 28.37 8.86 -8.16
N TRP A 148 27.84 7.97 -9.00
CA TRP A 148 27.06 8.34 -10.18
C TRP A 148 25.73 9.06 -9.83
N VAL A 149 25.12 8.75 -8.69
CA VAL A 149 23.96 9.50 -8.18
C VAL A 149 24.38 10.91 -7.73
N GLY A 150 25.60 11.05 -7.21
CA GLY A 150 26.21 12.33 -6.84
C GLY A 150 26.39 13.31 -8.01
N ASN A 151 26.49 12.82 -9.25
CA ASN A 151 26.53 13.70 -10.42
C ASN A 151 25.21 14.46 -10.66
N TYR A 152 24.08 13.82 -10.34
CA TYR A 152 22.76 14.44 -10.46
C TYR A 152 22.34 15.16 -9.17
N PHE A 153 22.78 14.66 -8.02
CA PHE A 153 22.47 15.22 -6.70
C PHE A 153 23.74 15.45 -5.87
N PRO A 154 24.56 16.46 -6.22
CA PRO A 154 25.82 16.73 -5.53
C PRO A 154 25.63 17.09 -4.06
N SER A 155 24.47 17.66 -3.71
CA SER A 155 24.07 17.97 -2.34
C SER A 155 23.96 16.77 -1.39
N LEU A 156 23.74 15.56 -1.92
CA LEU A 156 23.59 14.34 -1.13
C LEU A 156 24.93 13.63 -0.85
N VAL A 157 25.92 13.81 -1.73
CA VAL A 157 27.16 13.03 -1.74
C VAL A 157 28.38 13.87 -1.37
N LEU A 158 28.43 15.16 -1.75
CA LEU A 158 29.59 15.99 -1.47
C LEU A 158 29.63 16.44 0.00
N PRO A 159 30.80 16.42 0.66
CA PRO A 159 30.93 16.92 2.02
C PRO A 159 30.84 18.45 2.01
N TYR A 160 29.79 19.00 2.61
CA TYR A 160 29.72 20.42 2.93
C TYR A 160 30.55 20.71 4.18
N LYS A 161 30.95 21.97 4.40
CA LYS A 161 31.65 22.39 5.62
C LYS A 161 30.67 23.10 6.54
N PHE A 162 30.65 22.75 7.83
CA PHE A 162 29.83 23.45 8.81
C PHE A 162 30.38 24.87 9.07
N ILE A 163 29.51 25.88 9.02
CA ILE A 163 29.88 27.29 9.23
C ILE A 163 29.27 27.78 10.55
N SER A 164 30.12 28.25 11.47
CA SER A 164 29.71 28.83 12.75
C SER A 164 29.42 30.33 12.59
N ALA A 165 28.23 30.79 13.01
CA ALA A 165 27.75 32.16 12.83
C ALA A 165 27.98 33.10 14.05
N GLY A 166 28.99 32.84 14.88
CA GLY A 166 29.39 33.71 16.00
C GLY A 166 28.35 33.80 17.14
N ALA A 167 28.35 34.90 17.92
CA ALA A 167 27.53 35.09 19.15
C ALA A 167 26.01 34.95 18.94
N SER A 168 25.57 35.16 17.71
CA SER A 168 24.18 35.06 17.29
C SER A 168 23.87 33.73 16.56
N GLY A 169 24.86 32.83 16.61
CA GLY A 169 24.97 31.63 15.80
C GLY A 169 24.30 30.40 16.39
N VAL A 170 23.91 30.42 17.67
CA VAL A 170 23.23 29.28 18.30
C VAL A 170 21.86 29.05 17.66
N THR A 171 21.09 30.14 17.45
CA THR A 171 19.76 30.06 16.83
C THR A 171 19.86 29.68 15.34
N THR A 172 20.84 30.20 14.61
CA THR A 172 21.05 29.83 13.19
C THR A 172 21.58 28.41 13.05
N SER A 173 22.43 27.92 13.95
CA SER A 173 22.90 26.54 13.95
C SER A 173 21.77 25.56 14.27
N PHE A 174 20.94 25.87 15.27
CA PHE A 174 19.77 25.07 15.59
C PHE A 174 18.73 25.08 14.46
N GLY A 175 18.50 26.23 13.83
CA GLY A 175 17.67 26.34 12.63
C GLY A 175 18.22 25.51 11.47
N GLY A 176 19.55 25.51 11.26
CA GLY A 176 20.20 24.66 10.26
C GLY A 176 20.04 23.17 10.54
N PHE A 177 20.05 22.77 11.81
CA PHE A 177 19.73 21.40 12.22
C PHE A 177 18.28 21.00 11.91
N LEU A 178 17.29 21.84 12.24
CA LEU A 178 15.88 21.60 11.90
C LEU A 178 15.65 21.52 10.38
N LEU A 179 16.31 22.40 9.63
CA LEU A 179 16.26 22.39 8.16
C LEU A 179 16.91 21.12 7.59
N GLY A 180 18.03 20.67 8.16
CA GLY A 180 18.66 19.40 7.82
C GLY A 180 17.74 18.20 8.05
N LEU A 181 17.01 18.17 9.16
CA LEU A 181 16.00 17.13 9.42
C LEU A 181 14.88 17.15 8.37
N SER A 182 14.46 18.33 7.95
CA SER A 182 13.45 18.48 6.89
C SER A 182 13.97 17.98 5.54
N PHE A 183 15.25 18.17 5.23
CA PHE A 183 15.86 17.60 4.02
C PHE A 183 15.85 16.06 4.03
N TYR A 184 16.07 15.41 5.19
CA TYR A 184 15.89 13.96 5.31
C TYR A 184 14.45 13.52 5.00
N VAL A 185 13.45 14.26 5.49
CA VAL A 185 12.05 13.97 5.15
C VAL A 185 11.82 14.05 3.65
N ILE A 186 12.38 15.05 2.96
CA ILE A 186 12.28 15.16 1.50
C ILE A 186 12.93 13.96 0.80
N VAL A 187 14.09 13.49 1.27
CA VAL A 187 14.73 12.27 0.74
C VAL A 187 13.82 11.06 0.93
N PHE A 188 13.22 10.90 2.11
CA PHE A 188 12.27 9.80 2.36
C PHE A 188 11.01 9.91 1.51
N VAL A 189 10.53 11.11 1.20
CA VAL A 189 9.40 11.31 0.29
C VAL A 189 9.74 10.83 -1.13
N VAL A 190 10.95 11.12 -1.63
CA VAL A 190 11.42 10.62 -2.94
C VAL A 190 11.52 9.09 -2.94
N LEU A 191 12.10 8.50 -1.88
CA LEU A 191 12.20 7.04 -1.75
C LEU A 191 10.81 6.39 -1.63
N GLY A 192 9.91 7.00 -0.86
CA GLY A 192 8.53 6.56 -0.72
C GLY A 192 7.77 6.59 -2.05
N TYR A 193 7.98 7.63 -2.86
CA TYR A 193 7.40 7.72 -4.19
C TYR A 193 7.90 6.61 -5.13
N ALA A 194 9.20 6.30 -5.08
CA ALA A 194 9.79 5.21 -5.88
C ALA A 194 9.20 3.85 -5.49
N VAL A 195 9.12 3.55 -4.19
CA VAL A 195 8.54 2.30 -3.68
C VAL A 195 7.04 2.21 -4.01
N SER A 196 6.31 3.32 -3.86
CA SER A 196 4.88 3.37 -4.18
C SER A 196 4.61 3.09 -5.66
N THR A 197 5.38 3.72 -6.55
CA THR A 197 5.28 3.50 -8.01
C THR A 197 5.60 2.06 -8.37
N TRP A 198 6.64 1.49 -7.75
CA TRP A 198 7.02 0.09 -7.97
C TRP A 198 5.90 -0.88 -7.56
N VAL A 199 5.37 -0.73 -6.35
CA VAL A 199 4.30 -1.61 -5.83
C VAL A 199 3.03 -1.49 -6.67
N SER A 200 2.62 -0.28 -7.05
CA SER A 200 1.48 -0.07 -7.95
C SER A 200 1.69 -0.75 -9.31
N GLY A 201 2.89 -0.65 -9.87
CA GLY A 201 3.24 -1.33 -11.11
C GLY A 201 3.22 -2.85 -11.01
N GLN A 202 3.68 -3.43 -9.89
CA GLN A 202 3.59 -4.88 -9.64
C GLN A 202 2.13 -5.35 -9.68
N THR A 203 1.19 -4.59 -9.11
CA THR A 203 -0.24 -4.91 -9.16
C THR A 203 -0.79 -4.92 -10.60
N ILE A 204 -0.42 -3.93 -11.41
CA ILE A 204 -0.86 -3.85 -12.82
C ILE A 204 -0.30 -5.02 -13.62
N ILE A 205 1.00 -5.33 -13.45
CA ILE A 205 1.64 -6.47 -14.12
C ILE A 205 0.94 -7.76 -13.75
N TYR A 206 0.69 -7.99 -12.46
CA TYR A 206 0.00 -9.18 -11.99
C TYR A 206 -1.37 -9.36 -12.64
N ILE A 207 -2.20 -8.31 -12.67
CA ILE A 207 -3.53 -8.35 -13.29
C ILE A 207 -3.44 -8.68 -14.79
N ILE A 208 -2.49 -8.06 -15.52
CA ILE A 208 -2.30 -8.32 -16.95
C ILE A 208 -1.89 -9.77 -17.18
N LEU A 209 -0.95 -10.30 -16.39
CA LEU A 209 -0.45 -11.67 -16.56
C LEU A 209 -1.55 -12.69 -16.25
N VAL A 210 -2.33 -12.51 -15.19
CA VAL A 210 -3.47 -13.37 -14.87
C VAL A 210 -4.52 -13.33 -15.98
N LYS A 211 -4.83 -12.15 -16.52
CA LYS A 211 -5.76 -12.04 -17.65
C LYS A 211 -5.25 -12.78 -18.89
N LEU A 212 -3.94 -12.77 -19.13
CA LEU A 212 -3.34 -13.51 -20.25
C LEU A 212 -3.24 -15.02 -20.00
N LYS A 213 -3.16 -15.44 -18.73
CA LYS A 213 -2.95 -16.83 -18.31
C LYS A 213 -4.28 -17.57 -18.22
N ASP A 214 -5.21 -16.99 -17.48
CA ASP A 214 -6.47 -17.60 -17.08
C ASP A 214 -7.68 -17.04 -17.85
N GLU A 215 -7.48 -16.06 -18.74
CA GLU A 215 -8.54 -15.29 -19.43
C GLU A 215 -9.56 -14.62 -18.48
N LYS A 216 -9.25 -14.59 -17.18
CA LYS A 216 -10.08 -13.99 -16.14
C LYS A 216 -9.68 -12.55 -15.91
N ASN A 217 -10.66 -11.65 -15.91
CA ASN A 217 -10.43 -10.26 -15.55
C ASN A 217 -10.62 -10.06 -14.05
N LEU A 218 -9.51 -9.93 -13.32
CA LEU A 218 -9.55 -9.69 -11.86
C LEU A 218 -10.20 -8.34 -11.48
N LEU A 219 -10.36 -7.42 -12.44
CA LEU A 219 -11.05 -6.16 -12.21
C LEU A 219 -12.57 -6.29 -12.20
N GLU A 220 -13.13 -7.25 -12.95
CA GLU A 220 -14.59 -7.43 -13.08
C GLU A 220 -15.21 -7.99 -11.78
N LYS A 221 -14.47 -8.85 -11.05
CA LYS A 221 -14.93 -9.44 -9.79
C LYS A 221 -15.26 -8.39 -8.71
N LYS A 222 -14.63 -7.21 -8.77
CA LYS A 222 -14.89 -6.12 -7.81
C LYS A 222 -16.16 -5.33 -8.14
N GLU A 223 -16.60 -5.31 -9.40
CA GLU A 223 -17.83 -4.63 -9.82
C GLU A 223 -19.08 -5.40 -9.38
N GLU A 224 -19.06 -6.74 -9.42
CA GLU A 224 -20.17 -7.56 -8.93
C GLU A 224 -20.43 -7.37 -7.42
N ILE A 225 -19.38 -7.26 -6.61
CA ILE A 225 -19.50 -7.01 -5.16
C ILE A 225 -20.06 -5.61 -4.88
N ILE A 226 -19.65 -4.60 -5.65
CA ILE A 226 -20.17 -3.23 -5.53
C ILE A 226 -21.66 -3.21 -5.91
N GLU A 227 -22.06 -3.87 -7.00
CA GLU A 227 -23.48 -3.97 -7.36
C GLU A 227 -24.31 -4.76 -6.34
N GLU A 228 -23.74 -5.82 -5.74
CA GLU A 228 -24.39 -6.58 -4.68
C GLU A 228 -24.43 -5.86 -3.33
N GLU A 229 -23.58 -4.88 -3.05
CA GLU A 229 -23.70 -4.00 -1.86
C GLU A 229 -24.73 -2.87 -2.07
N ILE A 230 -24.92 -2.40 -3.30
CA ILE A 230 -25.95 -1.40 -3.61
C ILE A 230 -27.38 -2.01 -3.57
N LYS A 231 -27.54 -3.27 -4.01
CA LYS A 231 -28.84 -3.99 -4.00
C LYS A 231 -29.50 -4.18 -2.61
N PRO A 232 -28.80 -4.46 -1.50
CA PRO A 232 -29.39 -4.57 -0.17
C PRO A 232 -29.78 -3.22 0.41
N GLU A 233 -29.05 -2.14 0.13
CA GLU A 233 -29.41 -0.79 0.60
C GLU A 233 -30.74 -0.32 0.00
N VAL A 234 -30.92 -0.49 -1.33
CA VAL A 234 -32.16 -0.12 -2.01
C VAL A 234 -33.38 -0.92 -1.50
N LYS A 235 -33.20 -2.21 -1.16
CA LYS A 235 -34.29 -3.04 -0.59
C LYS A 235 -34.64 -2.67 0.85
N VAL A 236 -33.70 -2.10 1.62
CA VAL A 236 -33.93 -1.64 2.99
C VAL A 236 -34.62 -0.29 3.00
N GLU A 237 -34.23 0.62 2.10
CA GLU A 237 -34.89 1.92 1.90
C GLU A 237 -36.34 1.76 1.43
N GLU A 238 -36.61 0.87 0.46
CA GLU A 238 -37.99 0.64 -0.01
C GLU A 238 -38.90 0.00 1.06
N LYS A 239 -38.31 -0.72 2.04
CA LYS A 239 -39.04 -1.26 3.21
C LYS A 239 -39.21 -0.23 4.33
N ALA A 240 -38.32 0.76 4.42
CA ALA A 240 -38.40 1.86 5.37
C ALA A 240 -39.46 2.89 4.91
N GLU A 241 -39.48 3.28 3.64
CA GLU A 241 -40.51 4.17 3.08
C GLU A 241 -41.92 3.59 3.22
N LYS A 242 -42.10 2.28 2.98
CA LYS A 242 -43.41 1.61 3.16
C LYS A 242 -43.85 1.57 4.63
N LYS A 243 -42.92 1.58 5.59
CA LYS A 243 -43.24 1.65 7.03
C LYS A 243 -43.54 3.08 7.50
N GLU A 244 -42.84 4.07 6.95
CA GLU A 244 -43.09 5.49 7.24
C GLU A 244 -44.45 5.97 6.69
N GLU A 245 -44.86 5.52 5.49
CA GLU A 245 -46.21 5.82 4.98
C GLU A 245 -47.34 5.21 5.82
N GLU A 246 -47.13 4.03 6.43
CA GLU A 246 -48.10 3.41 7.34
C GLU A 246 -48.19 4.12 8.69
N GLU A 247 -47.06 4.62 9.23
CA GLU A 247 -47.05 5.40 10.47
C GLU A 247 -47.64 6.80 10.29
N GLU A 248 -47.43 7.46 9.14
CA GLU A 248 -48.05 8.75 8.84
C GLU A 248 -49.58 8.65 8.74
N LYS A 249 -50.11 7.57 8.14
CA LYS A 249 -51.56 7.31 8.08
C LYS A 249 -52.18 7.04 9.45
N LYS A 250 -51.45 6.38 10.37
CA LYS A 250 -51.91 6.16 11.76
C LYS A 250 -51.88 7.46 12.58
N THR A 251 -50.92 8.35 12.30
CA THR A 251 -50.76 9.62 13.02
C THR A 251 -51.83 10.64 12.63
N LYS A 252 -52.18 10.76 11.34
CA LYS A 252 -53.28 11.62 10.84
C LYS A 252 -54.67 11.20 11.36
N LYS A 253 -54.91 9.89 11.59
CA LYS A 253 -56.17 9.38 12.19
C LYS A 253 -56.31 9.74 13.69
N LYS A 254 -55.20 9.85 14.45
CA LYS A 254 -55.22 10.24 15.87
C LYS A 254 -55.40 11.74 16.09
N THR A 255 -54.85 12.61 15.23
CA THR A 255 -55.01 14.07 15.33
C THR A 255 -56.43 14.55 15.00
N THR A 256 -57.17 13.83 14.15
CA THR A 256 -58.56 14.18 13.82
C THR A 256 -59.53 13.89 14.99
N LYS A 257 -59.26 12.85 15.81
CA LYS A 257 -60.08 12.49 16.98
C LYS A 257 -59.87 13.40 18.19
N LYS A 258 -58.72 14.07 18.33
CA LYS A 258 -58.39 14.93 19.48
C LYS A 258 -58.99 16.35 19.38
N LYS A 259 -59.27 16.84 18.15
CA LYS A 259 -59.96 18.13 17.92
C LYS A 259 -61.49 18.06 18.10
N THR A 260 -62.11 16.87 18.08
CA THR A 260 -63.57 16.72 18.28
C THR A 260 -63.97 16.63 19.76
N THR A 261 -63.07 16.22 20.66
CA THR A 261 -63.37 16.05 22.10
C THR A 261 -63.19 17.32 22.93
N ALA A 262 -62.41 18.31 22.48
CA ALA A 262 -62.19 19.57 23.20
C ALA A 262 -63.28 20.65 22.98
N LYS A 263 -64.20 20.46 22.01
CA LYS A 263 -65.30 21.42 21.72
C LYS A 263 -66.60 21.11 22.47
N LYS A 264 -66.66 20.04 23.29
CA LYS A 264 -67.89 19.60 23.98
C LYS A 264 -67.93 19.88 25.49
N THR A 265 -66.86 20.41 26.09
CA THR A 265 -66.76 20.69 27.54
C THR A 265 -67.15 22.12 27.96
N THR A 266 -67.69 22.95 27.05
CA THR A 266 -68.22 24.29 27.37
C THR A 266 -69.69 24.44 26.95
N LYS A 267 -70.55 23.49 27.32
CA LYS A 267 -72.04 23.52 27.35
C LYS A 267 -72.45 22.08 27.67
N LYS A 268 -72.94 21.70 28.85
CA LYS A 268 -74.19 22.21 29.44
C LYS A 268 -74.28 21.65 30.88
N LYS A 269 -74.12 22.56 31.85
CA LYS A 269 -74.77 22.51 33.17
C LYS A 269 -76.29 22.31 32.94
N THR A 270 -77.01 21.75 33.91
CA THR A 270 -78.47 21.39 33.97
C THR A 270 -78.86 20.02 33.36
N THR A 271 -78.99 18.95 34.18
CA THR A 271 -80.20 18.49 34.94
C THR A 271 -81.35 18.06 34.00
N THR A 272 -82.10 16.95 34.12
CA THR A 272 -82.42 16.06 35.25
C THR A 272 -83.11 14.77 34.73
N LYS A 273 -82.97 13.67 35.50
CA LYS A 273 -83.96 12.63 35.85
C LYS A 273 -84.73 11.79 34.78
N LYS A 274 -84.65 10.47 35.07
CA LYS A 274 -85.66 9.40 34.95
C LYS A 274 -86.06 8.90 33.55
N GLY A 275 -85.43 7.79 33.15
CA GLY A 275 -86.01 6.46 33.37
C GLY A 275 -87.05 5.91 32.37
N LYS A 276 -86.77 4.65 31.98
CA LYS A 276 -87.68 3.55 31.62
C LYS A 276 -88.00 3.32 30.12
N LYS A 277 -87.88 2.01 29.81
CA LYS A 277 -88.64 1.19 28.83
C LYS A 277 -88.24 1.36 27.36
N LYS A 278 -88.29 0.34 26.49
CA LYS A 278 -88.41 -1.14 26.55
C LYS A 278 -88.34 -1.57 25.06
N LYS A 279 -87.85 -2.79 24.81
CA LYS A 279 -88.17 -3.69 23.68
C LYS A 279 -89.07 -3.14 22.55
N ALA A 280 -88.61 -3.25 21.31
CA ALA A 280 -89.02 -4.24 20.31
C ALA A 280 -88.22 -4.00 19.03
#